data_AF-A0A8I0AJP0-F1
#
_entry.id   AF-A0A8I0AJP0-F1
#
_cell.length_a   1.000
_cell.length_b   1.000
_cell.length_c   1.000
_cell.angle_alpha   90.00
_cell.angle_beta   90.00
_cell.angle_gamma   90.00
#
_symmetry.space_group_name_H-M   'P 1'
#
loop_
_entity.id
_entity.type
_entity.pdbx_description
1 polymer ?
#
loop_
_entity_poly.entity_id
_entity_poly.type
_entity_poly.pdbx_seq_one_letter_code
_entity_poly.pdbx_strand_id
1 'polypeptide(L)'
;MQGLINGIANIFYLYDNYIIFITAVINIIIWVRIRNKIKKGEKICTSVAVKRLGIKADESITDADKMAMKNVKKSLLSMYSLYANITAIFPLLGIIGTVASLVRISENVDMMDNLMVALTTTLLGVFFAILFKAFDALISGKLEDILDDADFFIHQLEVKEGNEDEE
;
A
#
# COMPACT_ATOMS: atom_id res chain seq x y z
N MET A 1 -23.84 3.44 -25.88
CA MET A 1 -23.76 3.45 -24.40
C MET A 1 -24.10 2.08 -23.82
N GLN A 2 -25.26 1.49 -24.14
CA GLN A 2 -25.60 0.11 -23.76
C GLN A 2 -24.58 -0.96 -24.18
N GLY A 3 -24.02 -0.88 -25.40
CA GLY A 3 -22.97 -1.82 -25.85
C GLY A 3 -21.66 -1.76 -25.04
N LEU A 4 -21.29 -0.58 -24.52
CA LEU A 4 -20.12 -0.41 -23.64
C LEU A 4 -20.38 -1.00 -22.26
N ILE A 5 -21.58 -0.76 -21.71
CA ILE A 5 -21.99 -1.29 -20.41
C ILE A 5 -22.05 -2.81 -20.45
N ASN A 6 -22.65 -3.39 -21.49
CA ASN A 6 -22.72 -4.85 -21.66
C ASN A 6 -21.32 -5.45 -21.91
N GLY A 7 -20.46 -4.78 -22.66
CA GLY A 7 -19.07 -5.22 -22.87
C GLY A 7 -18.27 -5.29 -21.56
N ILE A 8 -18.33 -4.23 -20.75
CA ILE A 8 -17.67 -4.17 -19.44
C ILE A 8 -18.26 -5.22 -18.49
N ALA A 9 -19.59 -5.29 -18.39
CA ALA A 9 -20.28 -6.27 -17.54
C ALA A 9 -19.92 -7.71 -17.91
N ASN A 10 -19.77 -8.03 -19.20
CA ASN A 10 -19.41 -9.37 -19.65
C ASN A 10 -17.96 -9.74 -19.29
N ILE A 11 -17.01 -8.80 -19.41
CA ILE A 11 -15.63 -9.00 -18.96
C ILE A 11 -15.60 -9.26 -17.46
N PHE A 12 -16.31 -8.45 -16.67
CA PHE A 12 -16.36 -8.63 -15.22
C PHE A 12 -17.07 -9.92 -14.83
N TYR A 13 -18.15 -10.32 -15.50
CA TYR A 13 -18.86 -11.56 -15.16
C TYR A 13 -18.04 -12.82 -15.45
N LEU A 14 -17.26 -12.84 -16.53
CA LEU A 14 -16.44 -14.00 -16.91
C LEU A 14 -15.13 -14.09 -16.12
N TYR A 15 -14.56 -12.95 -15.73
CA TYR A 15 -13.22 -12.87 -15.14
C TYR A 15 -13.20 -12.27 -13.73
N ASP A 16 -14.36 -12.11 -13.09
CA ASP A 16 -14.53 -11.56 -11.74
C ASP A 16 -13.50 -12.09 -10.72
N ASN A 17 -13.44 -13.41 -10.57
CA ASN A 17 -12.59 -14.08 -9.60
C ASN A 17 -11.12 -13.86 -9.96
N TYR A 18 -10.77 -13.96 -11.25
CA TYR A 18 -9.41 -13.74 -11.72
C TYR A 18 -8.94 -12.30 -11.48
N ILE A 19 -9.79 -11.30 -11.71
CA ILE A 19 -9.47 -9.89 -11.44
C ILE A 19 -9.21 -9.68 -9.95
N ILE A 20 -10.04 -10.24 -9.08
CA ILE A 20 -9.85 -10.16 -7.62
C ILE A 20 -8.54 -10.85 -7.21
N PHE A 21 -8.27 -12.05 -7.72
CA PHE A 21 -7.03 -12.78 -7.41
C PHE A 21 -5.78 -12.07 -7.91
N ILE A 22 -5.78 -11.55 -9.13
CA ILE A 22 -4.64 -10.78 -9.69
C ILE A 22 -4.40 -9.53 -8.84
N THR A 23 -5.47 -8.81 -8.48
CA THR A 23 -5.37 -7.63 -7.61
C THR A 23 -4.82 -8.01 -6.23
N ALA A 24 -5.23 -9.15 -5.67
CA ALA A 24 -4.69 -9.68 -4.41
C ALA A 24 -3.20 -9.99 -4.51
N VAL A 25 -2.76 -10.66 -5.58
CA VAL A 25 -1.33 -10.95 -5.81
C VAL A 25 -0.51 -9.66 -5.93
N ILE A 26 -1.01 -8.67 -6.69
CA ILE A 26 -0.36 -7.35 -6.80
C ILE A 26 -0.26 -6.69 -5.42
N ASN A 27 -1.33 -6.73 -4.62
CA ASN A 27 -1.34 -6.11 -3.30
C ASN A 27 -0.36 -6.81 -2.32
N ILE A 28 -0.25 -8.14 -2.39
CA ILE A 28 0.76 -8.92 -1.64
C ILE A 28 2.18 -8.50 -2.06
N ILE A 29 2.44 -8.36 -3.35
CA ILE A 29 3.76 -7.93 -3.84
C ILE A 29 4.12 -6.54 -3.30
N ILE A 30 3.16 -5.61 -3.30
CA ILE A 30 3.36 -4.26 -2.75
C ILE A 30 3.61 -4.34 -1.24
N TRP A 31 2.83 -5.13 -0.50
CA TRP A 31 3.03 -5.35 0.92
C TRP A 31 4.43 -5.89 1.25
N VAL A 32 4.91 -6.89 0.51
CA VAL A 32 6.28 -7.43 0.66
C VAL A 32 7.32 -6.34 0.38
N ARG A 33 7.11 -5.50 -0.63
CA ARG A 33 8.03 -4.39 -0.93
C ARG A 33 8.05 -3.32 0.15
N ILE A 34 6.90 -2.98 0.75
CA ILE A 34 6.83 -2.06 1.89
C ILE A 34 7.61 -2.64 3.05
N ARG A 35 7.37 -3.90 3.41
CA ARG A 35 8.10 -4.59 4.50
C ARG A 35 9.61 -4.59 4.28
N ASN A 36 10.06 -4.82 3.06
CA ASN A 36 11.48 -4.78 2.71
C ASN A 36 12.07 -3.36 2.78
N LYS A 37 11.29 -2.33 2.41
CA LYS A 37 11.72 -0.93 2.54
C LYS A 37 11.76 -0.49 4.00
N ILE A 38 10.80 -0.90 4.84
CA ILE A 38 10.80 -0.68 6.29
C ILE A 38 12.10 -1.23 6.89
N LYS A 39 12.46 -2.49 6.62
CA LYS A 39 13.73 -3.08 7.08
C LYS A 39 14.98 -2.33 6.58
N LYS A 40 14.94 -1.75 5.39
CA LYS A 40 16.05 -0.93 4.87
C LYS A 40 16.10 0.43 5.57
N GLY A 41 14.96 1.06 5.80
CA GLY A 41 14.84 2.31 6.54
C GLY A 41 15.35 2.18 7.97
N GLU A 42 14.91 1.13 8.67
CA GLU A 42 15.37 0.80 10.03
C GLU A 42 16.90 0.72 10.11
N LYS A 43 17.55 0.00 9.18
CA LYS A 43 19.02 -0.07 9.12
C LYS A 43 19.70 1.27 8.89
N ILE A 44 19.10 2.16 8.09
CA ILE A 44 19.63 3.50 7.84
C ILE A 44 19.46 4.35 9.11
N CYS A 45 18.28 4.34 9.74
CA CYS A 45 18.04 5.01 11.03
C CYS A 45 19.03 4.54 12.10
N THR A 46 19.23 3.23 12.26
CA THR A 46 20.19 2.71 13.25
C THR A 46 21.64 3.04 12.89
N SER A 47 22.02 2.99 11.60
CA SER A 47 23.37 3.36 11.19
C SER A 47 23.65 4.85 11.45
N VAL A 48 22.69 5.73 11.18
CA VAL A 48 22.79 7.17 11.45
C VAL A 48 22.81 7.43 12.96
N ALA A 49 21.97 6.74 13.74
CA ALA A 49 21.98 6.82 15.20
C ALA A 49 23.34 6.40 15.80
N VAL A 50 23.93 5.30 15.30
CA VAL A 50 25.22 4.79 15.76
C VAL A 50 26.38 5.72 15.39
N LYS A 51 26.36 6.33 14.19
CA LYS A 51 27.34 7.36 13.81
C LYS A 51 27.31 8.54 14.78
N ARG A 52 26.11 8.97 15.20
CA ARG A 52 25.93 10.10 16.11
C ARG A 52 26.36 9.82 17.56
N LEU A 53 26.19 8.59 18.05
CA LEU A 53 26.63 8.18 19.40
C LEU A 53 28.17 8.16 19.56
N GLY A 54 28.94 8.60 18.56
CA GLY A 54 30.39 8.73 18.63
C GLY A 54 31.13 7.39 18.59
N ILE A 55 30.44 6.28 18.31
CA ILE A 55 31.05 4.94 18.22
C ILE A 55 31.93 4.81 16.96
N LYS A 56 31.66 5.63 15.94
CA LYS A 56 32.58 5.91 14.82
C LYS A 56 32.89 7.40 14.82
N ALA A 57 33.83 7.80 15.67
CA ALA A 57 34.49 9.09 15.56
C ALA A 57 34.99 9.25 14.11
N ASP A 58 34.64 10.36 13.45
CA ASP A 58 35.15 10.82 12.13
C ASP A 58 34.25 10.69 10.88
N GLU A 59 32.92 10.60 11.00
CA GLU A 59 32.02 10.96 9.87
C GLU A 59 30.94 11.94 10.35
N SER A 60 31.09 13.21 10.00
CA SER A 60 30.01 14.20 10.15
C SER A 60 28.79 13.74 9.35
N ILE A 61 27.60 13.80 9.97
CA ILE A 61 26.33 13.49 9.28
C ILE A 61 26.22 14.50 8.14
N THR A 62 26.30 14.00 6.91
CA THR A 62 26.41 14.84 5.69
C THR A 62 25.01 15.11 5.11
N ASP A 63 24.86 16.15 4.29
CA ASP A 63 23.65 16.39 3.46
C ASP A 63 23.14 15.15 2.72
N ALA A 64 24.06 14.25 2.36
CA ALA A 64 23.76 12.95 1.75
C ALA A 64 22.87 12.06 2.64
N ASP A 65 23.09 12.06 3.96
CA ASP A 65 22.29 11.27 4.92
C ASP A 65 20.88 11.89 5.09
N LYS A 66 20.77 13.23 5.13
CA LYS A 66 19.50 13.97 5.14
C LYS A 66 18.67 13.64 3.90
N MET A 67 19.30 13.69 2.73
CA MET A 67 18.65 13.40 1.44
C MET A 67 18.22 11.92 1.35
N ALA A 68 19.05 11.00 1.85
CA ALA A 68 18.71 9.57 1.92
C ALA A 68 17.48 9.33 2.80
N MET A 69 17.41 9.94 3.98
CA MET A 69 16.29 9.80 4.92
C MET A 69 14.99 10.36 4.34
N LYS A 70 15.03 11.56 3.75
CA LYS A 70 13.88 12.18 3.08
C LYS A 70 13.36 11.31 1.92
N ASN A 71 14.26 10.71 1.15
CA ASN A 71 13.91 9.80 0.05
C ASN A 71 13.26 8.50 0.55
N VAL A 72 13.79 7.91 1.63
CA VAL A 72 13.21 6.73 2.27
C VAL A 72 11.81 7.04 2.79
N LYS A 73 11.63 8.13 3.55
CA LYS A 73 10.32 8.60 4.05
C LYS A 73 9.31 8.77 2.92
N LYS A 74 9.65 9.57 1.90
CA LYS A 74 8.75 9.83 0.75
C LYS A 74 8.39 8.54 0.01
N SER A 75 9.36 7.65 -0.20
CA SER A 75 9.11 6.37 -0.88
C SER A 75 8.21 5.45 -0.07
N LEU A 76 8.39 5.38 1.26
CA LEU A 76 7.57 4.59 2.16
C LEU A 76 6.13 5.09 2.18
N LEU A 77 5.92 6.40 2.39
CA LEU A 77 4.59 7.01 2.38
C LEU A 77 3.85 6.77 1.06
N SER A 78 4.53 6.96 -0.06
CA SER A 78 3.93 6.74 -1.38
C SER A 78 3.53 5.28 -1.62
N MET A 79 4.42 4.32 -1.29
CA MET A 79 4.12 2.90 -1.47
C MET A 79 3.02 2.42 -0.51
N TYR A 80 3.03 2.89 0.73
CA TYR A 80 2.01 2.58 1.72
C TYR A 80 0.64 3.14 1.32
N SER A 81 0.60 4.40 0.86
CA SER A 81 -0.63 4.99 0.32
C SER A 81 -1.18 4.18 -0.86
N LEU A 82 -0.31 3.72 -1.78
CA LEU A 82 -0.70 2.85 -2.89
C LEU A 82 -1.33 1.53 -2.38
N TYR A 83 -0.70 0.89 -1.39
CA TYR A 83 -1.21 -0.34 -0.76
C TYR A 83 -2.59 -0.14 -0.10
N ALA A 84 -2.75 0.94 0.68
CA ALA A 84 -4.00 1.25 1.34
C ALA A 84 -5.13 1.50 0.32
N ASN A 85 -4.83 2.24 -0.76
CA ASN A 85 -5.80 2.51 -1.82
C ASN A 85 -6.19 1.26 -2.60
N ILE A 86 -5.25 0.38 -2.94
CA ILE A 86 -5.57 -0.91 -3.58
C ILE A 86 -6.40 -1.79 -2.66
N THR A 87 -6.08 -1.80 -1.36
CA THR A 87 -6.87 -2.53 -0.35
C THR A 87 -8.32 -2.02 -0.29
N ALA A 88 -8.53 -0.72 -0.45
CA ALA A 88 -9.86 -0.11 -0.49
C ALA A 88 -10.66 -0.41 -1.77
N ILE A 89 -10.01 -0.90 -2.84
CA ILE A 89 -10.67 -1.26 -4.11
C ILE A 89 -11.37 -2.63 -4.01
N PHE A 90 -10.94 -3.55 -3.14
CA PHE A 90 -11.54 -4.89 -3.08
C PHE A 90 -13.05 -4.91 -2.78
N PRO A 91 -13.58 -4.13 -1.83
CA PRO A 91 -15.03 -4.04 -1.63
C PRO A 91 -15.74 -3.45 -2.86
N LEU A 92 -15.11 -2.50 -3.56
CA LEU A 92 -15.66 -1.90 -4.78
C LEU A 92 -15.73 -2.93 -5.92
N LEU A 93 -14.72 -3.79 -6.07
CA LEU A 93 -14.75 -4.91 -7.02
C LEU A 93 -15.89 -5.89 -6.71
N GLY A 94 -16.14 -6.17 -5.43
CA GLY A 94 -17.28 -6.98 -4.99
C GLY A 94 -18.62 -6.38 -5.44
N ILE A 95 -18.81 -5.07 -5.25
CA ILE A 95 -19.99 -4.35 -5.71
C ILE A 95 -20.11 -4.41 -7.25
N ILE A 96 -19.02 -4.24 -7.99
CA ILE A 96 -19.04 -4.34 -9.46
C ILE A 96 -19.51 -5.73 -9.91
N GLY A 97 -19.09 -6.81 -9.24
CA GLY A 97 -19.55 -8.17 -9.54
C GLY A 97 -21.07 -8.33 -9.37
N THR A 98 -21.65 -7.73 -8.32
CA THR A 98 -23.12 -7.72 -8.15
C THR A 98 -23.83 -6.97 -9.27
N VAL A 99 -23.32 -5.81 -9.67
CA VAL A 99 -23.88 -5.01 -10.76
C VAL A 99 -23.77 -5.77 -12.09
N ALA A 100 -22.65 -6.43 -12.36
CA ALA A 100 -22.45 -7.23 -13.56
C ALA A 100 -23.46 -8.38 -13.64
N SER A 101 -23.68 -9.10 -12.54
CA SER A 101 -24.70 -10.14 -12.46
C SER A 101 -26.11 -9.61 -12.72
N LEU A 102 -26.49 -8.46 -12.15
CA LEU A 102 -27.82 -7.88 -12.34
C LEU A 102 -28.09 -7.47 -13.79
N VAL A 103 -27.07 -7.00 -14.52
CA VAL A 103 -27.19 -6.66 -15.95
C VAL A 103 -27.49 -7.91 -16.79
N ARG A 104 -26.93 -9.07 -16.42
CA ARG A 104 -27.06 -10.33 -17.18
C ARG A 104 -28.32 -11.14 -16.90
N ILE A 105 -29.10 -10.78 -15.89
CA ILE A 105 -30.44 -11.37 -15.64
C ILE A 105 -31.35 -11.26 -16.88
N SER A 106 -31.09 -10.32 -17.79
CA SER A 106 -31.85 -10.15 -19.02
C SER A 106 -31.52 -11.13 -20.16
N GLU A 107 -30.46 -11.96 -20.04
CA GLU A 107 -29.87 -12.74 -21.16
C GLU A 107 -30.21 -14.25 -21.20
N ASN A 108 -31.32 -14.74 -20.63
CA ASN A 108 -31.65 -16.20 -20.53
C ASN A 108 -30.62 -17.05 -19.76
N VAL A 109 -29.76 -16.43 -18.94
CA VAL A 109 -28.87 -17.13 -18.00
C VAL A 109 -29.68 -17.58 -16.78
N ASP A 110 -29.38 -18.75 -16.23
CA ASP A 110 -30.03 -19.24 -15.00
C ASP A 110 -29.89 -18.19 -13.88
N MET A 111 -31.03 -17.82 -13.29
CA MET A 111 -31.09 -16.81 -12.24
C MET A 111 -30.25 -17.22 -11.02
N MET A 112 -30.15 -18.52 -10.75
CA MET A 112 -29.36 -19.06 -9.64
C MET A 112 -27.86 -18.87 -9.87
N ASP A 113 -27.38 -19.10 -11.10
CA ASP A 113 -25.97 -18.95 -11.45
C ASP A 113 -25.52 -17.49 -11.35
N ASN A 114 -26.32 -16.56 -11.88
CA ASN A 114 -26.08 -15.13 -11.74
C ASN A 114 -25.97 -14.71 -10.26
N LEU A 115 -26.92 -15.13 -9.44
CA LEU A 115 -26.91 -14.83 -8.00
C LEU A 115 -25.66 -15.38 -7.30
N MET A 116 -25.25 -16.60 -7.64
CA MET A 116 -24.03 -17.21 -7.08
C MET A 116 -22.77 -16.44 -7.47
N VAL A 117 -22.69 -15.94 -8.71
CA VAL A 117 -21.59 -15.05 -9.13
C VAL A 117 -21.57 -13.79 -8.27
N ALA A 118 -22.70 -13.07 -8.16
CA ALA A 118 -22.79 -11.85 -7.34
C ALA A 118 -22.38 -12.06 -5.86
N LEU A 119 -22.81 -13.18 -5.26
CA LEU A 119 -22.47 -13.51 -3.88
C LEU A 119 -21.00 -13.86 -3.73
N THR A 120 -20.44 -14.66 -4.66
CA THR A 120 -19.04 -15.07 -4.63
C THR A 120 -18.10 -13.88 -4.78
N THR A 121 -18.37 -12.96 -5.72
CA THR A 121 -17.56 -11.76 -5.91
C THR A 121 -17.56 -10.85 -4.69
N THR A 122 -18.73 -10.69 -4.07
CA THR A 122 -18.88 -9.87 -2.87
C THR A 122 -18.14 -10.48 -1.70
N LEU A 123 -18.29 -11.80 -1.50
CA LEU A 123 -17.62 -12.53 -0.45
C LEU A 123 -16.10 -12.43 -0.58
N LEU A 124 -15.55 -12.68 -1.79
CA LEU A 124 -14.12 -12.60 -2.02
C LEU A 124 -13.58 -11.17 -1.89
N GLY A 125 -14.29 -10.18 -2.42
CA GLY A 125 -13.91 -8.76 -2.27
C GLY A 125 -13.82 -8.34 -0.81
N VAL A 126 -14.83 -8.67 0.00
CA VAL A 126 -14.83 -8.36 1.44
C VAL A 126 -13.76 -9.17 2.17
N PHE A 127 -13.63 -10.46 1.87
CA PHE A 127 -12.65 -11.33 2.51
C PHE A 127 -11.21 -10.82 2.32
N PHE A 128 -10.82 -10.50 1.08
CA PHE A 128 -9.49 -9.94 0.81
C PHE A 128 -9.31 -8.56 1.44
N ALA A 129 -10.33 -7.70 1.44
CA ALA A 129 -10.25 -6.40 2.10
C ALA A 129 -9.94 -6.54 3.60
N ILE A 130 -10.63 -7.46 4.29
CA ILE A 130 -10.40 -7.74 5.72
C ILE A 130 -8.99 -8.29 5.93
N LEU A 131 -8.57 -9.26 5.11
CA LEU A 131 -7.24 -9.87 5.20
C LEU A 131 -6.12 -8.84 5.05
N PHE A 132 -6.19 -7.99 4.02
CA PHE A 132 -5.19 -6.94 3.79
C PHE A 132 -5.24 -5.85 4.86
N LYS A 133 -6.41 -5.56 5.42
CA LYS A 133 -6.52 -4.61 6.53
C LYS A 133 -5.89 -5.16 7.83
N ALA A 134 -5.94 -6.47 8.04
CA ALA A 134 -5.17 -7.10 9.11
C ALA A 134 -3.65 -7.01 8.85
N PHE A 135 -3.21 -7.21 7.61
CA PHE A 135 -1.80 -7.04 7.24
C PHE A 135 -1.32 -5.59 7.34
N ASP A 136 -2.21 -4.63 7.09
CA ASP A 136 -1.98 -3.20 7.27
C ASP A 136 -1.66 -2.87 8.72
N ALA A 137 -2.50 -3.35 9.65
CA ALA A 137 -2.31 -3.15 11.08
C ALA A 137 -0.98 -3.73 11.62
N LEU A 138 -0.43 -4.77 10.98
CA LEU A 138 0.87 -5.34 11.36
C LEU A 138 2.07 -4.50 10.91
N ILE A 139 1.92 -3.69 9.85
CA ILE A 139 3.00 -2.86 9.30
C ILE A 139 2.88 -1.40 9.68
N SER A 140 1.67 -0.91 9.98
CA SER A 140 1.40 0.51 10.25
C SER A 140 2.20 1.01 11.45
N GLY A 141 2.25 0.25 12.55
CA GLY A 141 3.03 0.64 13.72
C GLY A 141 4.52 0.78 13.42
N LYS A 142 5.12 -0.20 12.73
CA LYS A 142 6.55 -0.13 12.34
C LYS A 142 6.84 0.98 11.33
N LEU A 143 5.85 1.30 10.49
CA LEU A 143 5.97 2.39 9.54
C LEU A 143 5.99 3.73 10.27
N GLU A 144 5.07 3.93 11.22
CA GLU A 144 4.97 5.14 12.04
C GLU A 144 6.28 5.37 12.81
N ASP A 145 6.80 4.36 13.50
CA ASP A 145 8.09 4.44 14.22
C ASP A 145 9.23 4.95 13.30
N ILE A 146 9.35 4.40 12.08
CA ILE A 146 10.41 4.81 11.13
C ILE A 146 10.19 6.23 10.60
N LEU A 147 8.93 6.64 10.42
CA LEU A 147 8.60 7.98 9.94
C LEU A 147 8.94 9.02 11.01
N ASP A 148 8.61 8.73 12.28
CA ASP A 148 8.93 9.57 13.43
C ASP A 148 10.44 9.67 13.64
N ASP A 149 11.15 8.54 13.58
CA ASP A 149 12.62 8.53 13.61
C ASP A 149 13.19 9.41 12.49
N ALA A 150 12.72 9.23 11.25
CA ALA A 150 13.20 10.00 10.11
C ALA A 150 12.95 11.51 10.27
N ASP A 151 11.80 11.91 10.80
CA ASP A 151 11.49 13.31 11.07
C ASP A 151 12.35 13.90 12.17
N PHE A 152 12.55 13.15 13.25
CA PHE A 152 13.47 13.54 14.32
C PHE A 152 14.92 13.72 13.82
N PHE A 153 15.38 12.86 12.90
CA PHE A 153 16.69 13.00 12.29
C PHE A 153 16.79 14.23 11.39
N ILE A 154 15.79 14.47 10.54
CA ILE A 154 15.79 15.62 9.62
C ILE A 154 15.78 16.93 10.41
N HIS A 155 14.92 17.06 11.43
CA HIS A 155 14.83 18.26 12.25
C HIS A 155 16.15 18.59 12.96
N GLN A 156 16.87 17.58 13.46
CA GLN A 156 18.13 17.83 14.15
C GLN A 156 19.26 18.26 13.23
N LEU A 157 19.25 17.84 11.97
CA LEU A 157 20.20 18.33 10.97
C LEU A 157 19.93 19.79 10.61
N GLU A 158 18.65 20.16 10.47
CA GLU A 158 18.25 21.55 10.22
C GLU A 158 18.65 22.49 11.35
N VAL A 159 18.50 22.06 12.62
CA VAL A 159 18.95 22.86 13.78
C VAL A 159 20.48 22.99 13.83
N LYS A 160 21.23 21.96 13.43
CA LYS A 160 22.70 22.01 13.45
C LYS A 160 23.26 22.94 12.37
N GLU A 161 22.72 22.89 11.15
CA GLU A 161 23.07 23.80 10.06
C GLU A 161 22.84 25.27 10.45
N GLY A 162 21.68 25.59 11.05
CA GLY A 162 21.36 26.96 11.46
C GLY A 162 22.28 27.53 12.53
N ASN A 163 22.89 26.69 13.38
CA ASN A 163 23.84 27.14 14.40
C ASN A 163 25.27 27.31 13.85
N GLU A 164 25.64 26.58 12.78
CA GLU A 164 26.95 26.72 12.12
C GLU A 164 27.03 27.98 11.23
N ASP A 165 25.89 28.46 10.72
CA ASP A 165 25.80 29.70 9.92
C ASP A 165 25.79 30.98 10.77
N GLU A 166 25.63 30.88 12.11
CA GLU A 166 25.61 31.99 13.06
C GLU A 166 26.96 32.25 13.77
N GLU A 167 27.96 31.37 13.63
CA GLU A 167 29.35 31.53 14.13
C GLU A 167 30.32 32.09 13.08
#